data_AF-M4SWH0-F1
#
_entry.id   AF-M4SWH0-F1
#
_cell.length_a   1.000
_cell.length_b   1.000
_cell.length_c   1.000
_cell.angle_alpha   90.00
_cell.angle_beta   90.00
_cell.angle_gamma   90.00
#
_symmetry.space_group_name_H-M   'P 1'
#
loop_
_entity.id
_entity.type
_entity.pdbx_description
1 polymer ?
#
loop_
_entity_poly.entity_id
_entity_poly.type
_entity_poly.pdbx_seq_one_letter_code
_entity_poly.pdbx_strand_id
1 'polypeptide(L)'
;LLLITSRAFANIAKDDNVRERGALCGLIELGNKRATLAFQPPPQNTDLDDILELNMSVSGQAWVDLFRHKTNKQNTREFPDDELGTNKDWKERWNKWQAAAETIFKSKGRQTVLSKHKLQDLTTDQEAAIRPAVRRLAVAATAIAAAAEAQAPKSNLLTDNDLQTKLNKAIYGDEAGVEPPADGTKLFAGAAGNSPQANCEGSNTTNKATTVAAALLCVCTKQSGASNDEGKVCDYVSGTQQTWPAGNNFPSQTVLTDATKLCDLKTAHNLTAEALAARLAAITNLIARRATGATFGKTINGGCNGSQDGGMCIKYTDLGTAGSQKYTDIPWLGQVADLVTALRKHEATVQVHQQAASAIKTMRLQTQSLIYSEPPQPREQIQPKTSTPEKK
;
A
#
# COMPACT_ATOMS: atom_id res chain seq x y z
N LEU A 1 -66.13 9.39 18.05
CA LEU A 1 -65.29 8.32 17.46
C LEU A 1 -63.92 8.90 17.17
N LEU A 2 -62.89 8.55 17.96
CA LEU A 2 -61.50 8.80 17.56
C LEU A 2 -61.09 7.66 16.62
N LEU A 3 -60.81 7.99 15.36
CA LEU A 3 -60.11 7.09 14.43
C LEU A 3 -58.66 7.01 14.88
N ILE A 4 -58.33 5.97 15.65
CA ILE A 4 -56.94 5.55 15.85
C ILE A 4 -56.50 4.92 14.54
N THR A 5 -55.83 5.68 13.67
CA THR A 5 -55.09 5.11 12.56
C THR A 5 -53.89 4.38 13.14
N SER A 6 -54.03 3.08 13.39
CA SER A 6 -52.89 2.19 13.60
C SER A 6 -51.99 2.33 12.37
N ARG A 7 -50.82 2.97 12.55
CA ARG A 7 -49.75 2.90 11.55
C ARG A 7 -49.30 1.44 11.51
N ALA A 8 -49.82 0.66 10.57
CA ALA A 8 -49.18 -0.58 10.21
C ALA A 8 -47.80 -0.19 9.64
N PHE A 9 -46.74 -0.43 10.40
CA PHE A 9 -45.41 -0.36 9.82
C PHE A 9 -45.36 -1.45 8.74
N ALA A 10 -45.06 -1.07 7.50
CA ALA A 10 -44.95 -2.05 6.42
C ALA A 10 -43.84 -3.05 6.76
N ASN A 11 -44.11 -4.34 6.57
CA ASN A 11 -43.10 -5.39 6.71
C ASN A 11 -41.91 -5.15 5.77
N ILE A 12 -40.75 -5.71 6.11
CA ILE A 12 -39.61 -5.77 5.19
C ILE A 12 -40.04 -6.47 3.91
N ALA A 13 -39.81 -5.80 2.80
CA ALA A 13 -40.12 -6.32 1.48
C ALA A 13 -38.89 -6.97 0.83
N LYS A 14 -39.16 -7.64 -0.29
CA LYS A 14 -38.12 -8.10 -1.20
C LYS A 14 -37.38 -6.89 -1.76
N ASP A 15 -36.09 -7.04 -2.00
CA ASP A 15 -35.19 -5.98 -2.47
C ASP A 15 -34.99 -4.75 -1.56
N ASP A 16 -35.56 -4.72 -0.35
CA ASP A 16 -35.42 -3.57 0.58
C ASP A 16 -33.96 -3.27 0.96
N ASN A 17 -33.03 -4.24 0.84
CA ASN A 17 -31.61 -4.10 1.14
C ASN A 17 -30.69 -4.27 -0.09
N VAL A 18 -31.19 -4.14 -1.32
CA VAL A 18 -30.35 -4.28 -2.53
C VAL A 18 -29.21 -3.26 -2.57
N ARG A 19 -29.43 -2.04 -2.05
CA ARG A 19 -28.40 -0.99 -2.00
C ARG A 19 -27.32 -1.32 -0.98
N GLU A 20 -27.71 -1.77 0.20
CA GLU A 20 -26.85 -2.18 1.29
C GLU A 20 -26.03 -3.40 0.91
N ARG A 21 -26.66 -4.42 0.29
CA ARG A 21 -25.97 -5.55 -0.33
C ARG A 21 -24.94 -5.06 -1.33
N GLY A 22 -25.32 -4.21 -2.29
CA GLY A 22 -24.41 -3.70 -3.32
C GLY A 22 -23.20 -2.98 -2.74
N ALA A 23 -23.41 -2.15 -1.71
CA ALA A 23 -22.33 -1.44 -1.02
C ALA A 23 -21.37 -2.39 -0.30
N LEU A 24 -21.88 -3.41 0.40
CA LEU A 24 -21.04 -4.43 1.04
C LEU A 24 -20.32 -5.31 0.03
N CYS A 25 -21.00 -5.71 -1.06
CA CYS A 25 -20.39 -6.46 -2.15
C CYS A 25 -19.19 -5.72 -2.74
N GLY A 26 -19.27 -4.40 -2.91
CA GLY A 26 -18.14 -3.60 -3.40
C GLY A 26 -16.84 -3.76 -2.59
N LEU A 27 -16.91 -4.15 -1.31
CA LEU A 27 -15.75 -4.54 -0.50
C LEU A 27 -15.47 -6.05 -0.56
N ILE A 28 -16.48 -6.91 -0.47
CA ILE A 28 -16.32 -8.38 -0.52
C ILE A 28 -15.66 -8.85 -1.82
N GLU A 29 -15.96 -8.18 -2.93
CA GLU A 29 -15.37 -8.44 -4.25
C GLU A 29 -13.84 -8.25 -4.26
N LEU A 30 -13.30 -7.43 -3.35
CA LEU A 30 -11.85 -7.23 -3.18
C LEU A 30 -11.16 -8.35 -2.37
N GLY A 31 -11.94 -9.24 -1.75
CA GLY A 31 -11.44 -10.32 -0.90
C GLY A 31 -10.53 -11.33 -1.60
N ASN A 32 -9.87 -12.15 -0.79
CA ASN A 32 -8.84 -13.10 -1.15
C ASN A 32 -7.70 -12.49 -1.96
N LYS A 33 -7.55 -12.95 -3.20
CA LYS A 33 -6.49 -12.58 -4.14
C LYS A 33 -7.03 -11.75 -5.30
N ARG A 34 -8.26 -11.24 -5.18
CA ARG A 34 -8.93 -10.50 -6.26
C ARG A 34 -8.50 -9.05 -6.35
N ALA A 35 -7.80 -8.51 -5.36
CA ALA A 35 -7.26 -7.16 -5.40
C ALA A 35 -5.73 -7.16 -5.50
N THR A 36 -5.20 -6.31 -6.38
CA THR A 36 -3.77 -5.96 -6.52
C THR A 36 -3.62 -4.44 -6.50
N LEU A 37 -2.43 -3.95 -6.14
CA LEU A 37 -2.14 -2.52 -6.12
C LEU A 37 -2.13 -1.96 -7.55
N ALA A 38 -2.89 -0.90 -7.78
CA ALA A 38 -2.92 -0.22 -9.08
C ALA A 38 -1.62 0.54 -9.38
N PHE A 39 -0.94 1.04 -8.33
CA PHE A 39 0.34 1.72 -8.44
C PHE A 39 1.43 0.76 -8.01
N GLN A 40 2.38 0.48 -8.89
CA GLN A 40 3.51 -0.39 -8.56
C GLN A 40 4.77 0.45 -8.37
N PRO A 41 5.61 0.14 -7.36
CA PRO A 41 6.90 0.79 -7.20
C PRO A 41 7.72 0.71 -8.50
N PRO A 42 8.55 1.71 -8.80
CA PRO A 42 9.48 1.58 -9.91
C PRO A 42 10.35 0.33 -9.69
N PRO A 43 10.71 -0.41 -10.74
CA PRO A 43 11.67 -1.50 -10.61
C PRO A 43 12.96 -0.98 -9.98
N GLN A 44 13.74 -1.86 -9.35
CA GLN A 44 15.01 -1.49 -8.76
C GLN A 44 15.86 -0.72 -9.78
N ASN A 45 16.04 0.57 -9.54
CA ASN A 45 16.77 1.44 -10.44
C ASN A 45 18.26 1.38 -10.10
N THR A 46 19.07 0.82 -10.98
CA THR A 46 20.54 0.80 -10.85
C THR A 46 21.18 2.09 -11.37
N ASP A 47 20.44 3.02 -11.98
CA ASP A 47 21.00 4.23 -12.61
C ASP A 47 21.81 5.08 -11.60
N LEU A 48 21.42 5.11 -10.33
CA LEU A 48 22.20 5.78 -9.29
C LEU A 48 23.54 5.07 -9.08
N ASP A 49 23.51 3.75 -8.94
CA ASP A 49 24.70 2.92 -8.75
C ASP A 49 25.63 3.07 -9.96
N ASP A 50 25.09 3.05 -11.19
CA ASP A 50 25.83 3.30 -12.42
C ASP A 50 26.59 4.64 -12.39
N ILE A 51 25.93 5.72 -11.99
CA ILE A 51 26.57 7.05 -11.88
C ILE A 51 27.67 7.03 -10.80
N LEU A 52 27.43 6.38 -9.67
CA LEU A 52 28.40 6.28 -8.57
C LEU A 52 29.61 5.43 -8.94
N GLU A 53 29.40 4.31 -9.64
CA GLU A 53 30.43 3.45 -10.22
C GLU A 53 31.27 4.21 -11.26
N LEU A 54 30.63 4.98 -12.15
CA LEU A 54 31.35 5.82 -13.09
C LEU A 54 32.18 6.87 -12.36
N ASN A 55 31.59 7.57 -11.39
CA ASN A 55 32.29 8.56 -10.57
C ASN A 55 33.52 7.95 -9.86
N MET A 56 33.39 6.72 -9.35
CA MET A 56 34.53 6.01 -8.76
C MET A 56 35.58 5.62 -9.81
N SER A 57 35.15 5.19 -11.01
CA SER A 57 36.03 4.77 -12.10
C SER A 57 36.91 5.88 -12.66
N VAL A 58 36.40 7.11 -12.68
CA VAL A 58 37.11 8.32 -13.15
C VAL A 58 37.78 9.09 -12.01
N SER A 59 37.69 8.60 -10.77
CA SER A 59 38.35 9.23 -9.62
C SER A 59 39.85 8.93 -9.60
N GLY A 60 40.62 9.81 -8.96
CA GLY A 60 42.06 9.59 -8.80
C GLY A 60 42.36 8.35 -7.95
N GLN A 61 43.49 7.68 -8.24
CA GLN A 61 43.88 6.43 -7.56
C GLN A 61 43.93 6.58 -6.03
N ALA A 62 44.44 7.71 -5.52
CA ALA A 62 44.48 7.99 -4.08
C ALA A 62 43.09 8.00 -3.43
N TRP A 63 42.06 8.48 -4.14
CA TRP A 63 40.68 8.44 -3.65
C TRP A 63 40.14 7.01 -3.63
N VAL A 64 40.34 6.26 -4.70
CA VAL A 64 39.88 4.87 -4.82
C VAL A 64 40.53 3.98 -3.76
N ASP A 65 41.81 4.19 -3.46
CA ASP A 65 42.55 3.42 -2.46
C ASP A 65 42.09 3.71 -1.01
N LEU A 66 41.36 4.81 -0.76
CA LEU A 66 40.69 5.02 0.54
C LEU A 66 39.67 3.94 0.85
N PHE A 67 39.17 3.19 -0.13
CA PHE A 67 38.18 2.14 0.09
C PHE A 67 38.80 0.75 0.17
N ARG A 68 40.09 0.59 -0.14
CA ARG A 68 40.74 -0.72 -0.25
C ARG A 68 41.06 -1.31 1.12
N HIS A 69 40.78 -2.60 1.30
CA HIS A 69 41.20 -3.31 2.50
C HIS A 69 42.74 -3.38 2.59
N LYS A 70 43.27 -3.20 3.80
CA LYS A 70 44.73 -3.10 4.05
C LYS A 70 45.49 -4.37 3.64
N THR A 71 44.89 -5.54 3.84
CA THR A 71 45.49 -6.85 3.53
C THR A 71 44.90 -7.52 2.28
N ASN A 72 43.59 -7.79 2.22
CA ASN A 72 42.93 -8.34 1.04
C ASN A 72 42.55 -7.23 0.03
N LYS A 73 43.46 -6.88 -0.87
CA LYS A 73 43.29 -5.78 -1.83
C LYS A 73 42.11 -5.92 -2.81
N GLN A 74 41.45 -7.07 -2.88
CA GLN A 74 40.24 -7.29 -3.68
C GLN A 74 38.96 -6.88 -2.94
N ASN A 75 39.03 -6.65 -1.63
CA ASN A 75 37.90 -6.28 -0.78
C ASN A 75 37.93 -4.79 -0.40
N THR A 76 36.79 -4.29 0.05
CA THR A 76 36.66 -2.95 0.63
C THR A 76 36.95 -2.95 2.14
N ARG A 77 37.32 -1.79 2.71
CA ARG A 77 37.44 -1.58 4.17
C ARG A 77 36.27 -0.81 4.73
N GLU A 78 35.90 -1.08 5.98
CA GLU A 78 34.92 -0.29 6.74
C GLU A 78 35.34 1.19 6.90
N PHE A 79 34.40 2.05 7.34
CA PHE A 79 34.66 3.47 7.55
C PHE A 79 35.67 3.64 8.71
N PRO A 80 36.86 4.20 8.47
CA PRO A 80 37.85 4.39 9.52
C PRO A 80 37.53 5.66 10.32
N ASP A 81 36.77 5.51 11.42
CA ASP A 81 36.35 6.64 12.26
C ASP A 81 37.55 7.45 12.81
N ASP A 82 38.67 6.79 13.09
CA ASP A 82 39.92 7.39 13.56
C ASP A 82 40.66 8.21 12.49
N GLU A 83 40.57 7.80 11.22
CA GLU A 83 41.24 8.48 10.10
C GLU A 83 40.34 9.57 9.45
N LEU A 84 39.02 9.33 9.35
CA LEU A 84 38.11 10.12 8.52
C LEU A 84 36.90 10.71 9.29
N GLY A 85 36.77 10.46 10.59
CA GLY A 85 35.60 10.83 11.40
C GLY A 85 35.28 12.34 11.49
N THR A 86 36.22 13.21 11.11
CA THR A 86 35.97 14.65 10.97
C THR A 86 35.03 15.00 9.81
N ASN A 87 34.90 14.11 8.81
CA ASN A 87 33.99 14.25 7.68
C ASN A 87 32.62 13.64 8.02
N LYS A 88 31.80 14.41 8.74
CA LYS A 88 30.53 13.92 9.33
C LYS A 88 29.57 13.29 8.32
N ASP A 89 29.51 13.82 7.09
CA ASP A 89 28.62 13.33 6.04
C ASP A 89 29.21 12.15 5.23
N TRP A 90 30.49 11.84 5.40
CA TRP A 90 31.12 10.73 4.67
C TRP A 90 30.69 9.39 5.22
N LYS A 91 30.44 9.29 6.52
CA LYS A 91 30.00 8.03 7.16
C LYS A 91 28.69 7.52 6.56
N GLU A 92 27.74 8.43 6.31
CA GLU A 92 26.44 8.10 5.70
C GLU A 92 26.55 7.71 4.22
N ARG A 93 27.57 8.21 3.53
CA ARG A 93 27.81 7.95 2.09
C ARG A 93 28.75 6.77 1.85
N TRP A 94 29.50 6.35 2.87
CA TRP A 94 30.57 5.38 2.78
C TRP A 94 30.11 4.06 2.16
N ASN A 95 28.99 3.51 2.62
CA ASN A 95 28.46 2.25 2.11
C ASN A 95 28.21 2.28 0.59
N LYS A 96 27.67 3.39 0.06
CA LYS A 96 27.44 3.54 -1.38
C LYS A 96 28.75 3.68 -2.16
N TRP A 97 29.71 4.44 -1.62
CA TRP A 97 31.02 4.58 -2.25
C TRP A 97 31.84 3.28 -2.20
N GLN A 98 31.75 2.53 -1.12
CA GLN A 98 32.35 1.19 -1.00
C GLN A 98 31.78 0.25 -2.05
N ALA A 99 30.45 0.17 -2.20
CA ALA A 99 29.83 -0.68 -3.21
C ALA A 99 30.33 -0.34 -4.62
N ALA A 100 30.41 0.95 -4.95
CA ALA A 100 30.99 1.40 -6.22
C ALA A 100 32.48 1.00 -6.36
N ALA A 101 33.30 1.19 -5.30
CA ALA A 101 34.72 0.81 -5.31
C ALA A 101 34.93 -0.70 -5.43
N GLU A 102 34.09 -1.50 -4.80
CA GLU A 102 34.12 -2.96 -4.89
C GLU A 102 33.94 -3.43 -6.34
N THR A 103 33.01 -2.82 -7.08
CA THR A 103 32.87 -3.07 -8.53
C THR A 103 34.18 -2.78 -9.27
N ILE A 104 34.92 -1.73 -8.91
CA ILE A 104 36.19 -1.37 -9.56
C ILE A 104 37.31 -2.35 -9.22
N PHE A 105 37.32 -2.92 -8.01
CA PHE A 105 38.36 -3.85 -7.56
C PHE A 105 38.30 -5.23 -8.23
N LYS A 106 37.14 -5.60 -8.81
CA LYS A 106 36.98 -6.84 -9.56
C LYS A 106 37.80 -6.84 -10.84
N SER A 107 38.17 -8.03 -11.33
CA SER A 107 38.89 -8.18 -12.59
C SER A 107 38.12 -7.50 -13.73
N LYS A 108 38.78 -6.61 -14.47
CA LYS A 108 38.19 -5.77 -15.53
C LYS A 108 36.99 -4.90 -15.07
N GLY A 109 36.83 -4.68 -13.76
CA GLY A 109 35.70 -3.94 -13.19
C GLY A 109 35.62 -2.52 -13.73
N ARG A 110 36.73 -1.77 -13.68
CA ARG A 110 36.82 -0.41 -14.25
C ARG A 110 36.45 -0.38 -15.74
N GLN A 111 37.03 -1.28 -16.55
CA GLN A 111 36.73 -1.33 -17.99
C GLN A 111 35.24 -1.64 -18.25
N THR A 112 34.64 -2.51 -17.43
CA THR A 112 33.23 -2.87 -17.53
C THR A 112 32.33 -1.66 -17.27
N VAL A 113 32.62 -0.90 -16.21
CA VAL A 113 31.89 0.35 -15.88
C VAL A 113 32.04 1.37 -17.01
N LEU A 114 33.26 1.64 -17.47
CA LEU A 114 33.45 2.58 -18.58
C LEU A 114 32.69 2.16 -19.85
N SER A 115 32.73 0.88 -20.20
CA SER A 115 32.00 0.35 -21.37
C SER A 115 30.48 0.52 -21.23
N LYS A 116 29.93 0.32 -20.03
CA LYS A 116 28.51 0.52 -19.73
C LYS A 116 28.04 1.96 -20.00
N HIS A 117 28.95 2.93 -19.86
CA HIS A 117 28.72 4.34 -20.16
C HIS A 117 29.21 4.77 -21.55
N LYS A 118 29.68 3.85 -22.39
CA LYS A 118 30.28 4.13 -23.72
C LYS A 118 31.52 5.02 -23.65
N LEU A 119 32.30 4.86 -22.58
CA LEU A 119 33.53 5.61 -22.28
C LEU A 119 34.75 4.69 -22.23
N GLN A 120 34.72 3.53 -22.89
CA GLN A 120 35.82 2.56 -22.86
C GLN A 120 37.12 3.09 -23.48
N ASP A 121 37.01 4.03 -24.43
CA ASP A 121 38.14 4.62 -25.18
C ASP A 121 38.60 5.97 -24.59
N LEU A 122 38.21 6.27 -23.34
CA LEU A 122 38.52 7.53 -22.66
C LEU A 122 40.03 7.67 -22.46
N THR A 123 40.62 8.72 -23.03
CA THR A 123 42.03 9.07 -22.78
C THR A 123 42.22 9.68 -21.38
N THR A 124 43.45 9.71 -20.87
CA THR A 124 43.77 10.32 -19.56
C THR A 124 43.37 11.79 -19.48
N ASP A 125 43.57 12.55 -20.57
CA ASP A 125 43.22 13.98 -20.61
C ASP A 125 41.69 14.19 -20.65
N GLN A 126 40.96 13.34 -21.39
CA GLN A 126 39.49 13.35 -21.38
C GLN A 126 38.93 12.91 -20.02
N GLU A 127 39.53 11.93 -19.36
CA GLU A 127 39.15 11.52 -18.00
C GLU A 127 39.27 12.68 -17.01
N ALA A 128 40.41 13.36 -17.03
CA ALA A 128 40.62 14.54 -16.20
C ALA A 128 39.59 15.64 -16.48
N ALA A 129 39.22 15.84 -17.75
CA ALA A 129 38.24 16.84 -18.16
C ALA A 129 36.80 16.52 -17.68
N ILE A 130 36.35 15.27 -17.81
CA ILE A 130 34.97 14.91 -17.43
C ILE A 130 34.78 14.68 -15.92
N ARG A 131 35.86 14.38 -15.18
CA ARG A 131 35.80 14.03 -13.74
C ARG A 131 35.00 15.02 -12.89
N PRO A 132 35.18 16.36 -12.99
CA PRO A 132 34.37 17.31 -12.22
C PRO A 132 32.88 17.23 -12.56
N ALA A 133 32.53 17.05 -13.83
CA ALA A 133 31.14 16.95 -14.28
C ALA A 133 30.47 15.66 -13.79
N VAL A 134 31.17 14.52 -13.91
CA VAL A 134 30.70 13.24 -13.36
C VAL A 134 30.47 13.34 -11.84
N ARG A 135 31.39 13.98 -11.11
CA ARG A 135 31.23 14.20 -9.65
C ARG A 135 30.00 15.04 -9.33
N ARG A 136 29.73 16.12 -10.08
CA ARG A 136 28.52 16.94 -9.89
C ARG A 136 27.25 16.11 -10.10
N LEU A 137 27.20 15.31 -11.15
CA LEU A 137 26.06 14.42 -11.43
C LEU A 137 25.88 13.38 -10.32
N ALA A 138 26.95 12.76 -9.83
CA ALA A 138 26.90 11.79 -8.73
C ALA A 138 26.35 12.40 -7.43
N VAL A 139 26.80 13.60 -7.06
CA VAL A 139 26.30 14.33 -5.90
C VAL A 139 24.82 14.68 -6.07
N ALA A 140 24.43 15.21 -7.24
CA ALA A 140 23.05 15.58 -7.53
C ALA A 140 22.11 14.36 -7.52
N ALA A 141 22.48 13.26 -8.17
CA ALA A 141 21.70 12.02 -8.19
C ALA A 141 21.53 11.44 -6.78
N THR A 142 22.58 11.47 -5.96
CA THR A 142 22.51 11.03 -4.55
C THR A 142 21.56 11.91 -3.74
N ALA A 143 21.61 13.22 -3.94
CA ALA A 143 20.73 14.17 -3.25
C ALA A 143 19.26 13.97 -3.65
N ILE A 144 18.96 13.73 -4.93
CA ILE A 144 17.60 13.42 -5.41
C ILE A 144 17.08 12.13 -4.76
N ALA A 145 17.87 11.07 -4.72
CA ALA A 145 17.47 9.82 -4.08
C ALA A 145 17.22 9.99 -2.58
N ALA A 146 18.06 10.74 -1.88
CA ALA A 146 17.89 11.03 -0.46
C ALA A 146 16.65 11.91 -0.20
N ALA A 147 16.40 12.93 -1.03
CA ALA A 147 15.22 13.77 -0.93
C ALA A 147 13.94 12.97 -1.15
N ALA A 148 13.92 12.04 -2.11
CA ALA A 148 12.79 11.15 -2.34
C ALA A 148 12.49 10.25 -1.11
N GLU A 149 13.53 9.67 -0.51
CA GLU A 149 13.38 8.85 0.71
C GLU A 149 12.90 9.68 1.90
N ALA A 150 13.41 10.91 2.07
CA ALA A 150 13.00 11.80 3.15
C ALA A 150 11.57 12.33 2.97
N GLN A 151 11.16 12.65 1.75
CA GLN A 151 9.82 13.12 1.42
C GLN A 151 8.77 12.00 1.54
N ALA A 152 9.10 10.82 1.04
CA ALA A 152 8.21 9.67 1.01
C ALA A 152 9.00 8.37 1.27
N PRO A 153 9.13 7.97 2.55
CA PRO A 153 9.88 6.78 2.92
C PRO A 153 9.36 5.52 2.23
N LYS A 154 10.28 4.63 1.82
CA LYS A 154 9.92 3.34 1.20
C LYS A 154 9.19 2.40 2.16
N SER A 155 9.29 2.63 3.47
CA SER A 155 8.48 1.92 4.48
C SER A 155 6.96 2.16 4.35
N ASN A 156 6.55 3.16 3.58
CA ASN A 156 5.14 3.36 3.22
C ASN A 156 4.68 2.48 2.05
N LEU A 157 5.59 1.81 1.34
CA LEU A 157 5.22 0.94 0.23
C LEU A 157 4.53 -0.31 0.76
N LEU A 158 3.36 -0.61 0.21
CA LEU A 158 2.67 -1.88 0.36
C LEU A 158 3.08 -2.83 -0.75
N THR A 159 3.01 -4.12 -0.46
CA THR A 159 2.97 -5.19 -1.46
C THR A 159 1.53 -5.64 -1.73
N ASP A 160 1.30 -6.36 -2.82
CA ASP A 160 0.00 -6.99 -3.08
C ASP A 160 -0.41 -7.93 -1.93
N ASN A 161 0.56 -8.61 -1.32
CA ASN A 161 0.30 -9.46 -0.16
C ASN A 161 -0.16 -8.64 1.07
N ASP A 162 0.49 -7.50 1.35
CA ASP A 162 0.04 -6.62 2.45
C ASP A 162 -1.39 -6.11 2.22
N LEU A 163 -1.70 -5.74 0.98
CA LEU A 163 -3.03 -5.31 0.58
C LEU A 163 -4.06 -6.43 0.82
N GLN A 164 -3.79 -7.63 0.29
CA GLN A 164 -4.69 -8.78 0.38
C GLN A 164 -4.90 -9.20 1.84
N THR A 165 -3.83 -9.27 2.65
CA THR A 165 -3.93 -9.58 4.08
C THR A 165 -4.82 -8.58 4.83
N LYS A 166 -4.67 -7.28 4.57
CA LYS A 166 -5.49 -6.24 5.22
C LYS A 166 -6.95 -6.29 4.77
N LEU A 167 -7.21 -6.51 3.49
CA LEU A 167 -8.57 -6.69 2.97
C LEU A 167 -9.23 -7.94 3.55
N ASN A 168 -8.54 -9.08 3.56
CA ASN A 168 -9.08 -10.33 4.08
C ASN A 168 -9.43 -10.25 5.55
N LYS A 169 -8.59 -9.58 6.34
CA LYS A 169 -8.88 -9.30 7.74
C LYS A 169 -10.15 -8.47 7.93
N ALA A 170 -10.31 -7.39 7.16
CA ALA A 170 -11.51 -6.55 7.27
C ALA A 170 -12.78 -7.26 6.76
N ILE A 171 -12.67 -8.06 5.70
CA ILE A 171 -13.81 -8.70 5.04
C ILE A 171 -14.24 -9.98 5.76
N TYR A 172 -13.28 -10.83 6.14
CA TYR A 172 -13.53 -12.18 6.65
C TYR A 172 -13.00 -12.42 8.07
N GLY A 173 -12.24 -11.48 8.64
CA GLY A 173 -11.65 -11.61 9.98
C GLY A 173 -10.45 -12.57 10.04
N ASP A 174 -9.94 -12.96 8.88
CA ASP A 174 -8.76 -13.81 8.75
C ASP A 174 -7.81 -13.22 7.70
N GLU A 175 -6.52 -13.19 8.02
CA GLU A 175 -5.47 -12.65 7.17
C GLU A 175 -5.13 -13.58 5.99
N ALA A 176 -5.39 -14.89 6.15
CA ALA A 176 -5.01 -15.92 5.18
C ALA A 176 -5.88 -16.00 3.91
N GLY A 177 -7.06 -15.33 3.88
CA GLY A 177 -7.91 -15.30 2.69
C GLY A 177 -8.55 -16.65 2.33
N VAL A 178 -9.12 -17.34 3.32
CA VAL A 178 -10.00 -18.49 3.07
C VAL A 178 -11.41 -17.98 2.81
N GLU A 179 -11.95 -18.22 1.61
CA GLU A 179 -13.31 -17.80 1.25
C GLU A 179 -14.21 -18.94 0.79
N PRO A 180 -15.41 -19.03 1.38
CA PRO A 180 -15.76 -18.43 2.67
C PRO A 180 -15.01 -19.14 3.82
N PRO A 181 -14.79 -18.50 4.98
CA PRO A 181 -14.31 -19.18 6.18
C PRO A 181 -15.17 -20.40 6.53
N ALA A 182 -14.56 -21.39 7.19
CA ALA A 182 -15.21 -22.66 7.54
C ALA A 182 -16.43 -22.48 8.46
N ASP A 183 -16.44 -21.44 9.28
CA ASP A 183 -17.60 -21.00 10.06
C ASP A 183 -17.51 -19.50 10.40
N GLY A 184 -18.57 -18.97 10.99
CA GLY A 184 -18.70 -17.57 11.36
C GLY A 184 -17.81 -17.10 12.52
N THR A 185 -17.01 -17.96 13.18
CA THR A 185 -16.16 -17.56 14.32
C THR A 185 -15.09 -16.52 13.96
N LYS A 186 -14.70 -16.46 12.67
CA LYS A 186 -13.81 -15.41 12.16
C LYS A 186 -14.53 -14.09 11.89
N LEU A 187 -15.82 -14.16 11.57
CA LEU A 187 -16.62 -13.01 11.16
C LEU A 187 -17.12 -12.21 12.37
N PHE A 188 -17.39 -12.92 13.47
CA PHE A 188 -18.02 -12.36 14.66
C PHE A 188 -17.11 -12.42 15.90
N ALA A 189 -17.23 -11.43 16.78
CA ALA A 189 -16.49 -11.39 18.04
C ALA A 189 -17.22 -12.08 19.20
N GLY A 190 -16.43 -12.74 20.05
CA GLY A 190 -16.91 -13.38 21.29
C GLY A 190 -17.76 -14.63 21.05
N ALA A 191 -18.52 -15.04 22.07
CA ALA A 191 -19.44 -16.17 21.96
C ALA A 191 -20.65 -15.83 21.09
N ALA A 192 -21.15 -16.78 20.30
CA ALA A 192 -22.32 -16.57 19.44
C ALA A 192 -23.58 -16.24 20.25
N GLY A 193 -24.29 -15.22 19.81
CA GLY A 193 -25.65 -14.93 20.26
C GLY A 193 -26.65 -15.92 19.69
N ASN A 194 -27.82 -16.05 20.34
CA ASN A 194 -28.87 -17.01 19.99
C ASN A 194 -29.77 -16.59 18.81
N SER A 195 -29.51 -15.42 18.22
CA SER A 195 -30.36 -14.77 17.21
C SER A 195 -29.54 -13.79 16.38
N PRO A 196 -30.01 -13.37 15.20
CA PRO A 196 -29.41 -12.25 14.47
C PRO A 196 -29.28 -11.01 15.37
N GLN A 197 -30.30 -10.71 16.16
CA GLN A 197 -30.30 -9.54 17.05
C GLN A 197 -29.11 -9.54 18.02
N ALA A 198 -28.88 -10.66 18.69
CA ALA A 198 -27.80 -10.80 19.67
C ALA A 198 -26.38 -10.73 19.04
N ASN A 199 -26.27 -10.83 17.71
CA ASN A 199 -25.00 -10.76 16.99
C ASN A 199 -24.84 -9.46 16.19
N CYS A 200 -25.93 -8.85 15.74
CA CYS A 200 -25.96 -7.70 14.83
C CYS A 200 -26.32 -6.38 15.54
N GLU A 201 -26.64 -6.41 16.83
CA GLU A 201 -26.86 -5.21 17.65
C GLU A 201 -25.82 -5.09 18.76
N GLY A 202 -25.41 -3.85 19.06
CA GLY A 202 -24.57 -3.53 20.20
C GLY A 202 -23.98 -2.13 20.08
N SER A 203 -23.12 -1.74 21.01
CA SER A 203 -22.23 -0.59 20.84
C SER A 203 -21.10 -0.94 19.86
N ASN A 204 -20.26 0.02 19.49
CA ASN A 204 -19.06 -0.27 18.69
C ASN A 204 -18.16 -1.36 19.28
N THR A 205 -18.16 -1.56 20.60
CA THR A 205 -17.33 -2.58 21.28
C THR A 205 -18.07 -3.88 21.60
N THR A 206 -19.40 -3.87 21.65
CA THR A 206 -20.20 -5.05 22.02
C THR A 206 -20.95 -5.67 20.87
N ASN A 207 -21.11 -4.96 19.74
CA ASN A 207 -21.66 -5.54 18.53
C ASN A 207 -20.70 -6.63 18.03
N LYS A 208 -21.23 -7.83 17.81
CA LYS A 208 -20.41 -8.99 17.44
C LYS A 208 -20.03 -8.97 15.97
N ALA A 209 -20.78 -8.29 15.11
CA ALA A 209 -20.49 -8.21 13.68
C ALA A 209 -19.28 -7.30 13.40
N THR A 210 -18.09 -7.92 13.33
CA THR A 210 -16.80 -7.21 13.25
C THR A 210 -16.14 -7.25 11.88
N THR A 211 -16.82 -7.78 10.85
CA THR A 211 -16.29 -7.88 9.48
C THR A 211 -17.34 -7.49 8.45
N VAL A 212 -16.91 -7.21 7.21
CA VAL A 212 -17.84 -6.91 6.09
C VAL A 212 -18.75 -8.10 5.78
N ALA A 213 -18.24 -9.33 5.83
CA ALA A 213 -19.05 -10.52 5.62
C ALA A 213 -20.06 -10.75 6.76
N ALA A 214 -19.70 -10.44 8.02
CA ALA A 214 -20.64 -10.45 9.14
C ALA A 214 -21.78 -9.44 8.91
N ALA A 215 -21.40 -8.24 8.43
CA ALA A 215 -22.35 -7.21 8.08
C ALA A 215 -23.32 -7.67 6.97
N LEU A 216 -22.82 -8.38 5.96
CA LEU A 216 -23.66 -8.94 4.89
C LEU A 216 -24.66 -9.96 5.44
N LEU A 217 -24.23 -10.84 6.33
CA LEU A 217 -25.12 -11.81 6.98
C LEU A 217 -26.21 -11.10 7.79
N CYS A 218 -25.87 -10.06 8.55
CA CYS A 218 -26.86 -9.30 9.31
C CYS A 218 -27.93 -8.62 8.45
N VAL A 219 -27.58 -8.16 7.25
CA VAL A 219 -28.53 -7.46 6.35
C VAL A 219 -29.25 -8.38 5.36
N CYS A 220 -28.76 -9.60 5.14
CA CYS A 220 -29.34 -10.50 4.13
C CYS A 220 -29.90 -11.82 4.69
N THR A 221 -29.44 -12.27 5.85
CA THR A 221 -29.79 -13.60 6.37
C THR A 221 -30.99 -13.53 7.31
N LYS A 222 -32.06 -14.22 6.93
CA LYS A 222 -33.26 -14.35 7.75
C LYS A 222 -33.05 -15.20 9.01
N GLN A 223 -33.78 -14.92 10.07
CA GLN A 223 -33.79 -15.76 11.27
C GLN A 223 -34.33 -17.16 10.96
N SER A 224 -33.90 -18.17 11.73
CA SER A 224 -34.54 -19.48 11.74
C SER A 224 -36.06 -19.37 11.99
N GLY A 225 -36.85 -20.08 11.17
CA GLY A 225 -38.31 -20.05 11.22
C GLY A 225 -38.98 -18.90 10.46
N ALA A 226 -38.22 -17.95 9.90
CA ALA A 226 -38.77 -16.91 9.02
C ALA A 226 -39.19 -17.47 7.66
N SER A 227 -40.14 -16.80 6.99
CA SER A 227 -40.66 -17.26 5.69
C SER A 227 -39.60 -17.16 4.58
N ASN A 228 -39.89 -17.69 3.39
CA ASN A 228 -38.95 -17.63 2.26
C ASN A 228 -38.82 -16.23 1.65
N ASP A 229 -39.80 -15.36 1.85
CA ASP A 229 -39.76 -14.02 1.27
C ASP A 229 -38.82 -13.07 2.04
N GLU A 230 -38.56 -13.29 3.34
CA GLU A 230 -37.55 -12.55 4.11
C GLU A 230 -36.12 -12.80 3.60
N GLY A 231 -35.85 -14.00 3.06
CA GLY A 231 -34.57 -14.33 2.43
C GLY A 231 -34.32 -13.56 1.12
N LYS A 232 -35.33 -12.85 0.60
CA LYS A 232 -35.26 -12.08 -0.64
C LYS A 232 -35.05 -10.59 -0.41
N VAL A 233 -34.73 -10.18 0.82
CA VAL A 233 -34.49 -8.77 1.17
C VAL A 233 -33.32 -8.16 0.39
N CYS A 234 -32.30 -8.95 0.08
CA CYS A 234 -31.10 -8.50 -0.62
C CYS A 234 -31.10 -8.81 -2.12
N ASP A 235 -31.95 -9.73 -2.57
CA ASP A 235 -32.14 -10.09 -3.97
C ASP A 235 -33.46 -10.84 -4.16
N TYR A 236 -34.36 -10.30 -4.98
CA TYR A 236 -35.68 -10.87 -5.21
C TYR A 236 -35.66 -12.24 -5.90
N VAL A 237 -34.75 -12.41 -6.86
CA VAL A 237 -34.78 -13.54 -7.80
C VAL A 237 -34.23 -14.81 -7.15
N SER A 238 -33.02 -14.73 -6.61
CA SER A 238 -32.29 -15.84 -6.03
C SER A 238 -32.31 -15.83 -4.51
N GLY A 239 -32.19 -14.65 -3.90
CA GLY A 239 -32.16 -14.46 -2.45
C GLY A 239 -31.17 -15.36 -1.69
N THR A 240 -31.21 -15.30 -0.38
CA THR A 240 -30.60 -16.30 0.50
C THR A 240 -31.62 -17.38 0.82
N GLN A 241 -31.23 -18.64 0.64
CA GLN A 241 -32.00 -19.83 0.98
C GLN A 241 -31.73 -20.32 2.40
N GLN A 242 -30.52 -20.07 2.91
CA GLN A 242 -30.11 -20.46 4.25
C GLN A 242 -30.64 -19.51 5.31
N THR A 243 -30.83 -20.01 6.53
CA THR A 243 -31.24 -19.20 7.68
C THR A 243 -30.10 -19.03 8.67
N TRP A 244 -30.23 -18.03 9.52
CA TRP A 244 -29.45 -17.95 10.74
C TRP A 244 -29.62 -19.25 11.54
N PRO A 245 -28.54 -19.85 12.07
CA PRO A 245 -28.65 -21.08 12.83
C PRO A 245 -29.47 -20.87 14.12
N ALA A 246 -30.17 -21.91 14.56
CA ALA A 246 -30.83 -21.88 15.86
C ALA A 246 -29.80 -21.98 17.01
N GLY A 247 -30.16 -21.42 18.17
CA GLY A 247 -29.32 -21.46 19.37
C GLY A 247 -28.04 -20.62 19.23
N ASN A 248 -27.08 -20.85 20.13
CA ASN A 248 -25.86 -20.04 20.26
C ASN A 248 -24.78 -20.50 19.27
N ASN A 249 -25.08 -20.45 17.98
CA ASN A 249 -24.16 -20.85 16.91
C ASN A 249 -23.93 -19.68 15.97
N PHE A 250 -22.71 -19.55 15.45
CA PHE A 250 -22.45 -18.66 14.34
C PHE A 250 -22.90 -19.28 13.01
N PRO A 251 -23.25 -18.46 12.01
CA PRO A 251 -23.55 -18.95 10.66
C PRO A 251 -22.44 -19.87 10.11
N SER A 252 -22.83 -21.01 9.52
CA SER A 252 -21.89 -21.98 8.95
C SER A 252 -21.37 -21.53 7.57
N GLN A 253 -20.34 -22.18 7.04
CA GLN A 253 -19.82 -21.91 5.69
C GLN A 253 -20.92 -21.89 4.62
N THR A 254 -21.94 -22.74 4.72
CA THR A 254 -23.07 -22.77 3.77
C THR A 254 -23.88 -21.48 3.81
N VAL A 255 -24.17 -20.95 5.01
CA VAL A 255 -24.89 -19.68 5.17
C VAL A 255 -24.06 -18.51 4.63
N LEU A 256 -22.75 -18.52 4.93
CA LEU A 256 -21.80 -17.53 4.41
C LEU A 256 -21.76 -17.55 2.87
N THR A 257 -21.60 -18.73 2.27
CA THR A 257 -21.57 -18.92 0.81
C THR A 257 -22.86 -18.43 0.16
N ASP A 258 -23.99 -18.72 0.80
CA ASP A 258 -25.31 -18.35 0.30
C ASP A 258 -25.55 -16.83 0.31
N ALA A 259 -24.91 -16.09 1.23
CA ALA A 259 -24.92 -14.64 1.23
C ALA A 259 -23.89 -14.06 0.25
N THR A 260 -22.63 -14.52 0.28
CA THR A 260 -21.56 -13.93 -0.53
C THR A 260 -21.68 -14.23 -2.03
N LYS A 261 -22.39 -15.30 -2.42
CA LYS A 261 -22.70 -15.58 -3.86
C LYS A 261 -23.51 -14.47 -4.54
N LEU A 262 -24.11 -13.56 -3.76
CA LEU A 262 -24.84 -12.40 -4.28
C LEU A 262 -23.90 -11.26 -4.74
N CYS A 263 -22.59 -11.43 -4.60
CA CYS A 263 -21.53 -10.52 -5.03
C CYS A 263 -20.72 -11.11 -6.19
N ASP A 264 -19.98 -10.28 -6.94
CA ASP A 264 -19.08 -10.75 -8.00
C ASP A 264 -17.73 -11.26 -7.44
N LEU A 265 -17.70 -12.54 -7.06
CA LEU A 265 -16.49 -13.18 -6.53
C LEU A 265 -15.50 -13.63 -7.62
N LYS A 266 -15.67 -13.19 -8.89
CA LYS A 266 -14.85 -13.62 -10.03
C LYS A 266 -13.96 -12.52 -10.58
N THR A 267 -14.41 -11.27 -10.52
CA THR A 267 -13.67 -10.14 -11.08
C THR A 267 -12.39 -9.83 -10.30
N ALA A 268 -11.32 -9.53 -11.02
CA ALA A 268 -10.08 -9.02 -10.46
C ALA A 268 -10.05 -7.49 -10.51
N HIS A 269 -9.40 -6.87 -9.53
CA HIS A 269 -9.40 -5.43 -9.31
C HIS A 269 -7.98 -4.90 -9.12
N ASN A 270 -7.64 -3.87 -9.89
CA ASN A 270 -6.50 -3.01 -9.59
C ASN A 270 -6.99 -1.87 -8.69
N LEU A 271 -6.64 -1.93 -7.41
CA LEU A 271 -7.19 -1.07 -6.39
C LEU A 271 -6.34 0.18 -6.18
N THR A 272 -7.01 1.33 -6.17
CA THR A 272 -6.46 2.63 -5.74
C THR A 272 -7.05 3.02 -4.38
N ALA A 273 -6.40 3.95 -3.69
CA ALA A 273 -6.92 4.55 -2.47
C ALA A 273 -8.29 5.20 -2.69
N GLU A 274 -8.46 5.90 -3.82
CA GLU A 274 -9.72 6.57 -4.16
C GLU A 274 -10.84 5.57 -4.43
N ALA A 275 -10.54 4.48 -5.14
CA ALA A 275 -11.51 3.42 -5.42
C ALA A 275 -11.96 2.72 -4.12
N LEU A 276 -11.06 2.54 -3.14
CA LEU A 276 -11.43 2.00 -1.83
C LEU A 276 -12.21 3.02 -0.98
N ALA A 277 -11.83 4.31 -1.03
CA ALA A 277 -12.53 5.38 -0.34
C ALA A 277 -13.97 5.54 -0.84
N ALA A 278 -14.20 5.43 -2.16
CA ALA A 278 -15.53 5.48 -2.74
C ALA A 278 -16.44 4.31 -2.27
N ARG A 279 -15.88 3.10 -2.13
CA ARG A 279 -16.59 1.93 -1.58
C ARG A 279 -16.94 2.13 -0.11
N LEU A 280 -16.00 2.65 0.67
CA LEU A 280 -16.25 3.01 2.07
C LEU A 280 -17.36 4.07 2.19
N ALA A 281 -17.34 5.09 1.33
CA ALA A 281 -18.36 6.15 1.29
C ALA A 281 -19.74 5.60 0.89
N ALA A 282 -19.80 4.66 -0.07
CA ALA A 282 -21.05 4.02 -0.48
C ALA A 282 -21.75 3.33 0.70
N ILE A 283 -20.98 2.72 1.61
CA ILE A 283 -21.50 2.10 2.82
C ILE A 283 -21.91 3.16 3.84
N THR A 284 -21.03 4.11 4.18
CA THR A 284 -21.29 5.09 5.24
C THR A 284 -22.45 6.02 4.91
N ASN A 285 -22.72 6.28 3.63
CA ASN A 285 -23.88 7.04 3.16
C ASN A 285 -25.23 6.31 3.36
N LEU A 286 -25.21 4.99 3.55
CA LEU A 286 -26.40 4.18 3.83
C LEU A 286 -26.62 3.95 5.34
N ILE A 287 -25.68 4.40 6.19
CA ILE A 287 -25.84 4.33 7.65
C ILE A 287 -26.73 5.48 8.11
N ALA A 288 -27.86 5.14 8.72
CA ALA A 288 -28.84 6.10 9.22
C ALA A 288 -28.77 6.23 10.74
N ARG A 289 -28.34 7.40 11.24
CA ARG A 289 -28.44 7.74 12.67
C ARG A 289 -29.89 7.95 13.07
N ARG A 290 -30.27 7.34 14.19
CA ARG A 290 -31.55 7.53 14.87
C ARG A 290 -31.29 7.86 16.34
N ALA A 291 -32.36 8.18 17.07
CA ALA A 291 -32.25 8.56 18.48
C ALA A 291 -31.54 7.49 19.34
N THR A 292 -31.80 6.21 19.07
CA THR A 292 -31.33 5.07 19.87
C THR A 292 -30.16 4.29 19.25
N GLY A 293 -29.50 4.88 18.24
CA GLY A 293 -28.37 4.28 17.55
C GLY A 293 -28.41 4.48 16.04
N ALA A 294 -27.32 4.14 15.36
CA ALA A 294 -27.26 4.07 13.91
C ALA A 294 -27.68 2.68 13.42
N THR A 295 -28.35 2.59 12.27
CA THR A 295 -28.54 1.30 11.59
C THR A 295 -28.04 1.33 10.16
N PHE A 296 -27.58 0.17 9.70
CA PHE A 296 -27.28 -0.12 8.31
C PHE A 296 -28.20 -1.27 7.87
N GLY A 297 -28.97 -1.08 6.80
CA GLY A 297 -30.06 -1.98 6.40
C GLY A 297 -31.43 -1.61 6.95
N LYS A 298 -32.46 -2.22 6.36
CA LYS A 298 -33.87 -1.98 6.64
C LYS A 298 -34.25 -2.44 8.05
N THR A 299 -34.94 -1.56 8.76
CA THR A 299 -35.60 -1.85 10.04
C THR A 299 -36.97 -1.19 10.08
N ILE A 300 -37.91 -1.87 10.72
CA ILE A 300 -39.33 -1.50 10.85
C ILE A 300 -39.57 -0.90 12.24
N ASN A 301 -39.09 -1.57 13.29
CA ASN A 301 -39.28 -1.16 14.68
C ASN A 301 -37.97 -0.74 15.39
N GLY A 302 -36.86 -0.66 14.65
CA GLY A 302 -35.54 -0.32 15.17
C GLY A 302 -34.74 -1.51 15.70
N GLY A 303 -35.27 -2.73 15.59
CA GLY A 303 -34.57 -3.99 15.86
C GLY A 303 -34.00 -4.63 14.59
N CYS A 304 -32.96 -5.44 14.74
CA CYS A 304 -32.24 -6.19 13.71
C CYS A 304 -32.29 -7.70 14.02
N ASN A 305 -33.50 -8.24 14.10
CA ASN A 305 -33.77 -9.61 14.53
C ASN A 305 -33.83 -10.63 13.38
N GLY A 306 -33.74 -10.19 12.13
CA GLY A 306 -33.86 -11.07 10.97
C GLY A 306 -35.30 -11.53 10.70
N SER A 307 -36.32 -10.77 11.12
CA SER A 307 -37.73 -11.01 10.80
C SER A 307 -38.36 -9.83 10.04
N GLN A 308 -39.48 -10.10 9.38
CA GLN A 308 -40.19 -9.11 8.54
C GLN A 308 -40.75 -7.89 9.32
N ASP A 309 -41.06 -8.05 10.60
CA ASP A 309 -41.62 -7.01 11.48
C ASP A 309 -40.55 -6.29 12.33
N GLY A 310 -39.32 -6.80 12.33
CA GLY A 310 -38.18 -6.22 13.04
C GLY A 310 -37.21 -5.51 12.10
N GLY A 311 -36.27 -6.25 11.51
CA GLY A 311 -35.23 -5.69 10.66
C GLY A 311 -34.22 -6.71 10.14
N MET A 312 -33.69 -6.44 8.94
CA MET A 312 -32.53 -7.09 8.34
C MET A 312 -31.44 -6.03 8.30
N CYS A 313 -30.75 -5.87 9.43
CA CYS A 313 -29.89 -4.72 9.65
C CYS A 313 -28.76 -5.02 10.62
N ILE A 314 -27.88 -4.04 10.78
CA ILE A 314 -26.91 -3.95 11.88
C ILE A 314 -27.25 -2.69 12.66
N LYS A 315 -27.14 -2.74 13.99
CA LYS A 315 -27.38 -1.59 14.86
C LYS A 315 -26.20 -1.30 15.76
N TYR A 316 -25.80 -0.04 15.77
CA TYR A 316 -24.77 0.51 16.65
C TYR A 316 -25.42 1.49 17.64
N THR A 317 -25.60 1.05 18.89
CA THR A 317 -26.43 1.73 19.91
C THR A 317 -25.82 3.03 20.43
N ASP A 318 -24.50 3.18 20.35
CA ASP A 318 -23.73 4.36 20.76
C ASP A 318 -23.60 5.41 19.64
N LEU A 319 -23.92 5.05 18.39
CA LEU A 319 -23.92 5.93 17.21
C LEU A 319 -25.28 6.65 16.99
N GLY A 320 -25.94 7.09 18.06
CA GLY A 320 -27.20 7.83 17.97
C GLY A 320 -27.05 9.26 17.44
N THR A 321 -28.18 9.97 17.24
CA THR A 321 -28.18 11.40 16.84
C THR A 321 -27.57 12.33 17.88
N ALA A 322 -27.56 11.92 19.14
CA ALA A 322 -26.88 12.64 20.23
C ALA A 322 -25.41 12.21 20.44
N GLY A 323 -24.95 11.17 19.71
CA GLY A 323 -23.61 10.62 19.86
C GLY A 323 -22.57 11.37 19.01
N SER A 324 -21.34 11.51 19.53
CA SER A 324 -20.21 12.17 18.86
C SER A 324 -19.30 11.21 18.09
N GLN A 325 -19.52 9.90 18.23
CA GLN A 325 -18.71 8.87 17.57
C GLN A 325 -18.83 8.95 16.05
N LYS A 326 -17.76 8.59 15.35
CA LYS A 326 -17.68 8.53 13.89
C LYS A 326 -18.05 7.14 13.40
N TYR A 327 -18.51 7.02 12.17
CA TYR A 327 -18.76 5.69 11.58
C TYR A 327 -17.48 4.86 11.46
N THR A 328 -16.33 5.49 11.34
CA THR A 328 -15.02 4.80 11.34
C THR A 328 -14.63 4.23 12.70
N ASP A 329 -15.40 4.52 13.77
CA ASP A 329 -15.20 3.88 15.08
C ASP A 329 -15.80 2.46 15.10
N ILE A 330 -16.61 2.11 14.10
CA ILE A 330 -17.05 0.73 13.85
C ILE A 330 -15.83 -0.08 13.38
N PRO A 331 -15.48 -1.22 14.03
CA PRO A 331 -14.20 -1.89 13.83
C PRO A 331 -13.83 -2.20 12.37
N TRP A 332 -14.77 -2.72 11.56
CA TRP A 332 -14.48 -3.06 10.17
C TRP A 332 -14.42 -1.83 9.24
N LEU A 333 -15.18 -0.77 9.53
CA LEU A 333 -15.08 0.50 8.79
C LEU A 333 -13.77 1.22 9.10
N GLY A 334 -13.33 1.19 10.36
CA GLY A 334 -12.03 1.71 10.78
C GLY A 334 -10.87 1.01 10.07
N GLN A 335 -10.88 -0.32 10.02
CA GLN A 335 -9.87 -1.09 9.28
C GLN A 335 -9.79 -0.72 7.80
N VAL A 336 -10.94 -0.53 7.13
CA VAL A 336 -10.97 -0.10 5.72
C VAL A 336 -10.46 1.34 5.58
N ALA A 337 -10.83 2.25 6.49
CA ALA A 337 -10.34 3.63 6.48
C ALA A 337 -8.82 3.74 6.70
N ASP A 338 -8.26 2.89 7.56
CA ASP A 338 -6.81 2.79 7.78
C ASP A 338 -6.11 2.28 6.51
N LEU A 339 -6.69 1.30 5.82
CA LEU A 339 -6.16 0.82 4.55
C LEU A 339 -6.22 1.89 3.45
N VAL A 340 -7.29 2.69 3.37
CA VAL A 340 -7.35 3.86 2.47
C VAL A 340 -6.16 4.80 2.75
N THR A 341 -5.88 5.08 4.03
CA THR A 341 -4.76 5.94 4.42
C THR A 341 -3.40 5.34 4.04
N ALA A 342 -3.22 4.03 4.24
CA ALA A 342 -2.01 3.32 3.83
C ALA A 342 -1.81 3.33 2.31
N LEU A 343 -2.88 3.12 1.54
CA LEU A 343 -2.85 3.19 0.07
C LEU A 343 -2.46 4.60 -0.41
N ARG A 344 -3.00 5.67 0.18
CA ARG A 344 -2.60 7.05 -0.19
C ARG A 344 -1.10 7.28 0.01
N LYS A 345 -0.55 6.80 1.13
CA LYS A 345 0.89 6.90 1.40
C LYS A 345 1.70 6.09 0.40
N HIS A 346 1.27 4.87 0.10
CA HIS A 346 1.89 4.02 -0.90
C HIS A 346 1.91 4.69 -2.29
N GLU A 347 0.76 5.16 -2.78
CA GLU A 347 0.62 5.84 -4.08
C GLU A 347 1.53 7.08 -4.18
N ALA A 348 1.53 7.91 -3.14
CA ALA A 348 2.41 9.08 -3.08
C ALA A 348 3.90 8.68 -3.08
N THR A 349 4.28 7.64 -2.33
CA THR A 349 5.65 7.11 -2.34
C THR A 349 6.04 6.57 -3.72
N VAL A 350 5.16 5.81 -4.37
CA VAL A 350 5.40 5.32 -5.73
C VAL A 350 5.67 6.48 -6.68
N GLN A 351 4.83 7.53 -6.65
CA GLN A 351 4.98 8.70 -7.52
C GLN A 351 6.30 9.46 -7.28
N VAL A 352 6.65 9.74 -6.02
CA VAL A 352 7.89 10.45 -5.66
C VAL A 352 9.12 9.66 -6.13
N HIS A 353 9.15 8.34 -5.90
CA HIS A 353 10.28 7.51 -6.29
C HIS A 353 10.36 7.30 -7.81
N GLN A 354 9.25 7.26 -8.53
CA GLN A 354 9.24 7.23 -10.00
C GLN A 354 9.81 8.51 -10.62
N GLN A 355 9.49 9.68 -10.05
CA GLN A 355 10.05 10.96 -10.47
C GLN A 355 11.56 11.02 -10.21
N ALA A 356 11.99 10.61 -9.02
CA ALA A 356 13.40 10.54 -8.67
C ALA A 356 14.17 9.59 -9.61
N ALA A 357 13.63 8.39 -9.87
CA ALA A 357 14.21 7.43 -10.80
C ALA A 357 14.36 8.01 -12.21
N SER A 358 13.34 8.70 -12.71
CA SER A 358 13.37 9.34 -14.04
C SER A 358 14.43 10.44 -14.14
N ALA A 359 14.58 11.26 -13.09
CA ALA A 359 15.59 12.30 -13.03
C ALA A 359 17.01 11.71 -13.01
N ILE A 360 17.23 10.68 -12.19
CA ILE A 360 18.52 9.99 -12.09
C ILE A 360 18.88 9.31 -13.41
N LYS A 361 17.91 8.68 -14.09
CA LYS A 361 18.10 8.09 -15.42
C LYS A 361 18.59 9.12 -16.44
N THR A 362 17.98 10.30 -16.44
CA THR A 362 18.41 11.42 -17.30
C THR A 362 19.85 11.82 -17.00
N MET A 363 20.23 11.94 -15.72
CA MET A 363 21.61 12.23 -15.33
C MET A 363 22.58 11.14 -15.77
N ARG A 364 22.19 9.85 -15.66
CA ARG A 364 23.02 8.74 -16.15
C ARG A 364 23.25 8.86 -17.65
N LEU A 365 22.22 9.17 -18.44
CA LEU A 365 22.36 9.37 -19.88
C LEU A 365 23.26 10.57 -20.22
N GLN A 366 23.18 11.66 -19.47
CA GLN A 366 24.05 12.83 -19.63
C GLN A 366 25.53 12.49 -19.45
N THR A 367 25.88 11.50 -18.61
CA THR A 367 27.28 11.07 -18.45
C THR A 367 27.93 10.63 -19.77
N GLN A 368 27.15 10.07 -20.70
CA GLN A 368 27.64 9.53 -21.99
C GLN A 368 28.05 10.65 -22.96
N SER A 369 27.46 11.84 -22.83
CA SER A 369 27.75 12.98 -23.70
C SER A 369 28.83 13.91 -23.17
N LEU A 370 29.34 13.69 -21.95
CA LEU A 370 30.29 14.61 -21.29
C LEU A 370 31.58 14.81 -22.09
N ILE A 371 32.04 13.81 -22.84
CA ILE A 371 33.24 13.91 -23.68
C ILE A 371 33.11 14.97 -24.79
N TYR A 372 31.88 15.34 -25.17
CA TYR A 372 31.62 16.37 -26.18
C TYR A 372 31.41 17.75 -25.55
N SER A 373 30.90 17.80 -24.32
CA SER A 373 30.61 19.06 -23.63
C SER A 373 31.76 19.57 -22.75
N GLU A 374 32.70 18.70 -22.37
CA GLU A 374 33.84 19.01 -21.49
C GLU A 374 35.16 18.66 -22.22
N PRO A 375 35.59 19.46 -23.22
CA PRO A 375 36.79 19.18 -23.98
C PRO A 375 38.05 19.27 -23.10
N PRO A 376 39.11 18.50 -23.40
CA PRO A 376 40.39 18.62 -22.71
C PRO A 376 40.92 20.04 -22.77
N GLN A 377 41.37 20.58 -21.63
CA GLN A 377 42.05 21.88 -21.60
C GLN A 377 43.36 21.77 -22.41
N PRO A 378 43.71 22.79 -23.24
CA PRO A 378 44.99 22.79 -23.94
C PRO A 378 46.14 22.66 -22.94
N ARG A 379 47.04 21.69 -23.14
CA ARG A 379 48.29 21.63 -22.38
C ARG A 379 49.08 22.88 -22.71
N GLU A 380 49.16 23.81 -21.76
CA GLU A 380 50.07 24.95 -21.85
C GLU A 380 51.48 24.38 -21.98
N GLN A 381 52.05 24.45 -23.19
CA GLN A 381 53.40 23.95 -23.46
C GLN A 381 54.37 24.81 -22.68
N ILE A 382 54.86 24.29 -21.55
CA ILE A 382 56.01 24.87 -20.84
C ILE A 382 57.20 24.74 -21.78
N GLN A 383 57.51 25.82 -22.51
CA GLN A 383 58.72 25.90 -23.33
C GLN A 383 59.95 25.70 -22.43
N PRO A 384 60.90 24.82 -22.79
CA PRO A 384 62.14 24.69 -22.06
C PRO A 384 62.94 25.99 -22.23
N LYS A 385 63.31 26.62 -21.10
CA LYS A 385 64.28 27.71 -21.07
C LYS A 385 65.61 27.19 -21.60
N THR A 386 65.88 27.38 -22.88
CA THR A 386 67.24 27.30 -23.41
C THR A 386 67.98 28.56 -22.99
N SER A 387 68.75 28.46 -21.91
CA SER A 387 69.78 29.44 -21.59
C SER A 387 71.09 28.71 -21.33
N THR A 388 71.98 28.78 -22.31
CA THR A 388 73.43 28.61 -22.14
C THR A 388 74.12 29.52 -23.16
N PRO A 389 75.37 29.97 -22.93
CA PRO A 389 75.65 31.33 -22.48
C PRO A 389 76.61 32.07 -23.44
N GLU A 390 76.53 33.40 -23.52
CA GLU A 390 77.59 34.19 -24.18
C GLU A 390 78.61 34.70 -23.16
N LYS A 391 79.84 34.21 -23.34
CA LYS A 391 81.06 34.86 -22.83
C LYS A 391 81.38 36.08 -23.69
N LYS A 392 81.62 37.22 -23.06
CA LYS A 392 82.79 38.07 -23.31
C LYS A 392 83.07 38.95 -22.10
#